data_AF-A0A0B1SCM7-F1
#
_entry.id   AF-A0A0B1SCM7-F1
#
_cell.length_a   1.000
_cell.length_b   1.000
_cell.length_c   1.000
_cell.angle_alpha   90.00
_cell.angle_beta   90.00
_cell.angle_gamma   90.00
#
_symmetry.space_group_name_H-M   'P 1'
#
loop_
_entity.id
_entity.type
_entity.pdbx_description
1 polymer ?
#
loop_
_entity_poly.entity_id
_entity_poly.type
_entity_poly.pdbx_seq_one_letter_code
_entity_poly.pdbx_strand_id
1 'polypeptide(L)'
;MNVSQRTQLLTQVKDVLIDSKPSNAEDCVKWARLQFQEHYHDNIAQMLYSFPPDQVTDQGAKFWSGTKRCPHVLEFDPSQEEHRNFVYAASILRAQVYGIKPILDVDLVMKIASSVQPPPFKPRAGVKIAVTDAEAKENAEAEDANADTVLEQLKVKLARLNTKTLHKLNPIDFEKDDDTNHHMEMVTAASNLRAENYSIQPADRLKTKQIAGRIIPAIATTTATVAGLVCIELYKMIGSNGLPKTPMSRFKNGFINLALPFFGFSEPIAAPVKKYNDTAFTLWDRL
;
A
#
# COMPACT_ATOMS: atom_id res chain seq x y z
N MET A 1 -8.10 0.92 20.71
CA MET A 1 -7.69 -0.41 20.20
C MET A 1 -8.40 -1.50 20.99
N ASN A 2 -9.10 -2.40 20.31
CA ASN A 2 -9.64 -3.61 20.93
C ASN A 2 -8.50 -4.60 21.30
N VAL A 3 -8.82 -5.72 21.97
CA VAL A 3 -7.82 -6.70 22.44
C VAL A 3 -7.09 -7.33 21.25
N SER A 4 -7.82 -7.74 20.21
CA SER A 4 -7.27 -8.32 18.97
C SER A 4 -6.21 -7.42 18.32
N GLN A 5 -6.51 -6.13 18.13
CA GLN A 5 -5.55 -5.15 17.58
C GLN A 5 -4.29 -5.02 18.44
N ARG A 6 -4.41 -5.05 19.77
CA ARG A 6 -3.25 -5.00 20.68
C ARG A 6 -2.41 -6.27 20.57
N THR A 7 -3.04 -7.44 20.53
CA THR A 7 -2.36 -8.72 20.38
C THR A 7 -1.59 -8.78 19.06
N GLN A 8 -2.20 -8.33 17.96
CA GLN A 8 -1.52 -8.24 16.66
C GLN A 8 -0.31 -7.30 16.70
N LEU A 9 -0.48 -6.10 17.27
CA LEU A 9 0.61 -5.13 17.41
C LEU A 9 1.78 -5.69 18.24
N LEU A 10 1.50 -6.27 19.42
CA LEU A 10 2.54 -6.85 20.26
C LEU A 10 3.20 -8.08 19.63
N THR A 11 2.48 -8.84 18.82
CA THR A 11 3.04 -9.96 18.04
C THR A 11 4.03 -9.44 17.01
N GLN A 12 3.71 -8.37 16.27
CA GLN A 12 4.63 -7.73 15.34
C GLN A 12 5.87 -7.17 16.05
N VAL A 13 5.70 -6.53 17.20
CA VAL A 13 6.82 -6.03 18.00
C VAL A 13 7.72 -7.18 18.47
N LYS A 14 7.15 -8.30 18.93
CA LYS A 14 7.90 -9.49 19.32
C LYS A 14 8.68 -10.07 18.14
N ASP A 15 8.04 -10.20 16.99
CA ASP A 15 8.69 -10.74 15.79
C ASP A 15 9.90 -9.89 15.39
N VAL A 16 9.71 -8.57 15.27
CA VAL A 16 10.76 -7.65 14.84
C VAL A 16 11.91 -7.53 15.85
N LEU A 17 11.62 -7.58 17.16
CA LEU A 17 12.66 -7.41 18.20
C LEU A 17 13.32 -8.71 18.65
N ILE A 18 12.65 -9.86 18.50
CA ILE A 18 13.10 -11.16 19.03
C ILE A 18 13.20 -12.19 17.93
N ASP A 19 12.06 -12.61 17.34
CA ASP A 19 12.01 -13.86 16.57
C ASP A 19 12.73 -13.73 15.21
N SER A 20 12.58 -12.58 14.55
CA SER A 20 13.05 -12.31 13.19
C SER A 20 14.10 -11.19 13.13
N LYS A 21 14.80 -10.94 14.25
CA LYS A 21 15.87 -9.95 14.32
C LYS A 21 17.13 -10.47 13.61
N PRO A 22 17.61 -9.83 12.52
CA PRO A 22 18.85 -10.21 11.86
C PRO A 22 20.07 -9.85 12.71
N SER A 23 21.08 -10.71 12.71
CA SER A 23 22.38 -10.43 13.35
C SER A 23 23.41 -9.88 12.36
N ASN A 24 23.26 -10.22 11.08
CA ASN A 24 24.16 -9.82 9.99
C ASN A 24 23.37 -9.67 8.68
N ALA A 25 24.05 -9.28 7.61
CA ALA A 25 23.43 -9.06 6.31
C ALA A 25 22.95 -10.34 5.63
N GLU A 26 23.59 -11.49 5.88
CA GLU A 26 23.12 -12.78 5.34
C GLU A 26 21.76 -13.17 5.93
N ASP A 27 21.53 -12.88 7.21
CA ASP A 27 20.24 -13.11 7.86
C ASP A 27 19.13 -12.27 7.21
N CYS A 28 19.44 -11.05 6.74
CA CYS A 28 18.50 -10.25 5.96
C CYS A 28 18.14 -10.91 4.62
N VAL A 29 19.11 -11.55 3.95
CA VAL A 29 18.87 -12.31 2.71
C VAL A 29 18.01 -13.54 2.99
N LYS A 30 18.32 -14.30 4.06
CA LYS A 30 17.52 -15.45 4.48
C LYS A 30 16.08 -15.05 4.80
N TRP A 31 15.90 -13.95 5.52
CA TRP A 31 14.59 -13.37 5.81
C TRP A 31 13.84 -13.05 4.51
N ALA A 32 14.47 -12.33 3.58
CA ALA A 32 13.86 -11.98 2.29
C ALA A 32 13.42 -13.22 1.48
N ARG A 33 14.26 -14.28 1.46
CA ARG A 33 13.91 -15.55 0.81
C ARG A 33 12.73 -16.26 1.49
N LEU A 34 12.62 -16.19 2.82
CA LEU A 34 11.47 -16.73 3.55
C LEU A 34 10.20 -15.90 3.32
N GLN A 35 10.30 -14.58 3.17
CA GLN A 35 9.16 -13.74 2.80
C GLN A 35 8.65 -14.05 1.39
N PHE A 36 9.54 -14.37 0.44
CA PHE A 36 9.13 -14.87 -0.87
C PHE A 36 8.31 -16.16 -0.72
N GLN A 37 8.82 -17.12 0.06
CA GLN A 37 8.14 -18.39 0.31
C GLN A 37 6.75 -18.16 0.90
N GLU A 38 6.65 -17.33 1.93
CA GLU A 38 5.42 -17.07 2.63
C GLU A 38 4.37 -16.42 1.72
N HIS A 39 4.72 -15.35 1.00
CA HIS A 39 3.76 -14.54 0.27
C HIS A 39 3.36 -15.07 -1.10
N TYR A 40 4.29 -15.72 -1.83
CA TYR A 40 4.07 -16.14 -3.21
C TYR A 40 3.92 -17.65 -3.37
N HIS A 41 4.26 -18.43 -2.34
CA HIS A 41 4.04 -19.87 -2.32
C HIS A 41 3.03 -20.27 -1.23
N ASP A 42 3.37 -20.15 0.05
CA ASP A 42 2.63 -20.80 1.15
C ASP A 42 1.23 -20.20 1.35
N ASN A 43 1.10 -18.87 1.29
CA ASN A 43 -0.20 -18.21 1.36
C ASN A 43 -1.09 -18.56 0.15
N ILE A 44 -0.50 -18.79 -1.03
CA ILE A 44 -1.23 -19.24 -2.21
C ILE A 44 -1.61 -20.71 -2.10
N ALA A 45 -0.71 -21.57 -1.62
CA ALA A 45 -0.98 -22.97 -1.35
C ALA A 45 -2.11 -23.13 -0.32
N GLN A 46 -2.11 -22.31 0.73
CA GLN A 46 -3.20 -22.26 1.70
C GLN A 46 -4.52 -21.79 1.08
N MET A 47 -4.48 -20.78 0.19
CA MET A 47 -5.66 -20.32 -0.56
C MET A 47 -6.23 -21.45 -1.43
N LEU A 48 -5.39 -22.19 -2.15
CA LEU A 48 -5.80 -23.30 -3.01
C LEU A 48 -6.27 -24.53 -2.22
N TYR A 49 -5.75 -24.71 -0.99
CA TYR A 49 -6.27 -25.73 -0.07
C TYR A 49 -7.67 -25.37 0.44
N SER A 50 -7.88 -24.11 0.81
CA SER A 50 -9.19 -23.61 1.27
C SER A 50 -10.21 -23.52 0.12
N PHE A 51 -9.75 -23.19 -1.09
CA PHE A 51 -10.57 -23.11 -2.29
C PHE A 51 -9.93 -23.84 -3.47
N PRO A 52 -10.19 -25.15 -3.63
CA PRO A 52 -9.62 -25.95 -4.72
C PRO A 52 -9.90 -25.34 -6.12
N PRO A 53 -9.00 -25.51 -7.10
CA PRO A 53 -9.16 -24.95 -8.45
C PRO A 53 -10.46 -25.33 -9.16
N ASP A 54 -10.99 -26.52 -8.85
CA ASP A 54 -12.19 -27.11 -9.40
C ASP A 54 -13.45 -26.85 -8.55
N GLN A 55 -13.33 -26.10 -7.46
CA GLN A 55 -14.45 -25.80 -6.58
C GLN A 55 -15.59 -25.09 -7.31
N VAL A 56 -16.80 -25.56 -7.06
CA VAL A 56 -18.05 -24.94 -7.51
C VAL A 56 -18.76 -24.27 -6.34
N THR A 57 -19.47 -23.19 -6.62
CA THR A 57 -20.37 -22.53 -5.66
C THR A 57 -21.66 -23.33 -5.51
N ASP A 58 -22.46 -22.99 -4.50
CA ASP A 58 -23.77 -23.62 -4.26
C ASP A 58 -24.73 -23.52 -5.46
N GLN A 59 -24.48 -22.54 -6.35
CA GLN A 59 -25.24 -22.33 -7.59
C GLN A 59 -24.68 -23.11 -8.79
N GLY A 60 -23.67 -23.97 -8.58
CA GLY A 60 -23.05 -24.79 -9.62
C GLY A 60 -22.05 -24.07 -10.54
N ALA A 61 -21.76 -22.78 -10.29
CA ALA A 61 -20.76 -22.03 -11.04
C ALA A 61 -19.35 -22.26 -10.48
N LYS A 62 -18.31 -22.18 -11.32
CA LYS A 62 -16.92 -22.27 -10.84
C LYS A 62 -16.60 -21.11 -9.89
N PHE A 63 -16.05 -21.42 -8.72
CA PHE A 63 -15.63 -20.43 -7.73
C PHE A 63 -14.61 -19.44 -8.32
N TRP A 64 -13.63 -19.97 -9.05
CA TRP A 64 -12.63 -19.20 -9.78
C TRP A 64 -13.14 -18.81 -11.18
N SER A 65 -13.99 -17.79 -11.25
CA SER A 65 -14.51 -17.24 -12.49
C SER A 65 -14.72 -15.72 -12.41
N GLY A 66 -14.85 -15.07 -13.58
CA GLY A 66 -15.08 -13.62 -13.68
C GLY A 66 -13.93 -12.81 -13.06
N THR A 67 -14.21 -12.15 -11.93
CA THR A 67 -13.24 -11.33 -11.19
C THR A 67 -12.28 -12.14 -10.31
N LYS A 68 -12.55 -13.43 -10.09
CA LYS A 68 -11.72 -14.33 -9.26
C LYS A 68 -10.86 -15.20 -10.17
N ARG A 69 -9.59 -14.81 -10.34
CA ARG A 69 -8.59 -15.60 -11.07
C ARG A 69 -8.01 -16.66 -10.15
N CYS A 70 -8.01 -17.92 -10.59
CA CYS A 70 -7.37 -19.01 -9.84
C CYS A 70 -5.86 -18.75 -9.79
N PRO A 71 -5.25 -18.67 -8.59
CA PRO A 71 -3.82 -18.48 -8.50
C PRO A 71 -3.05 -19.79 -8.74
N HIS A 72 -1.74 -19.67 -8.91
CA HIS A 72 -0.78 -20.77 -8.79
C HIS A 72 0.38 -20.35 -7.89
N VAL A 73 0.99 -21.32 -7.22
CA VAL A 73 2.17 -21.08 -6.38
C VAL A 73 3.38 -20.71 -7.24
N LEU A 74 4.31 -19.94 -6.68
CA LEU A 74 5.62 -19.70 -7.29
C LEU A 74 6.71 -20.44 -6.52
N GLU A 75 7.61 -21.08 -7.24
CA GLU A 75 8.85 -21.60 -6.68
C GLU A 75 9.96 -20.58 -6.90
N PHE A 76 10.81 -20.37 -5.89
CA PHE A 76 11.91 -19.42 -6.03
C PHE A 76 12.92 -19.93 -7.05
N ASP A 77 13.32 -19.03 -7.95
CA ASP A 77 14.26 -19.31 -9.02
C ASP A 77 15.17 -18.08 -9.18
N PRO A 78 16.46 -18.18 -8.86
CA PRO A 78 17.39 -17.06 -8.97
C PRO A 78 17.67 -16.68 -10.44
N SER A 79 17.27 -17.48 -11.43
CA SER A 79 17.38 -17.11 -12.85
C SER A 79 16.27 -16.16 -13.30
N GLN A 80 15.16 -16.09 -12.56
CA GLN A 80 14.05 -15.18 -12.84
C GLN A 80 14.32 -13.79 -12.28
N GLU A 81 14.13 -12.77 -13.12
CA GLU A 81 14.46 -11.38 -12.79
C GLU A 81 13.69 -10.89 -11.54
N GLU A 82 12.37 -11.04 -11.51
CA GLU A 82 11.56 -10.52 -10.41
C GLU A 82 11.75 -11.29 -9.10
N HIS A 83 12.10 -12.58 -9.18
CA HIS A 83 12.47 -13.38 -8.02
C HIS A 83 13.76 -12.83 -7.38
N ARG A 84 14.76 -12.52 -8.21
CA ARG A 84 16.01 -11.88 -7.76
C ARG A 84 15.76 -10.49 -7.18
N ASN A 85 15.05 -9.63 -7.93
CA ASN A 85 14.81 -8.24 -7.55
C ASN A 85 14.10 -8.15 -6.20
N PHE A 86 13.11 -9.02 -5.96
CA PHE A 86 12.41 -9.08 -4.69
C PHE A 86 13.35 -9.41 -3.53
N VAL A 87 14.12 -10.50 -3.63
CA VAL A 87 15.01 -10.92 -2.54
C VAL A 87 16.13 -9.90 -2.32
N TYR A 88 16.69 -9.36 -3.40
CA TYR A 88 17.74 -8.34 -3.35
C TYR A 88 17.24 -7.08 -2.64
N ALA A 89 16.19 -6.43 -3.16
CA ALA A 89 15.65 -5.20 -2.59
C ALA A 89 15.13 -5.40 -1.16
N ALA A 90 14.39 -6.48 -0.89
CA ALA A 90 13.90 -6.79 0.46
C ALA A 90 15.04 -6.97 1.48
N SER A 91 16.15 -7.61 1.07
CA SER A 91 17.31 -7.80 1.96
C SER A 91 18.00 -6.49 2.31
N ILE A 92 18.12 -5.56 1.34
CA ILE A 92 18.71 -4.24 1.54
C ILE A 92 17.84 -3.40 2.47
N LEU A 93 16.54 -3.33 2.21
CA LEU A 93 15.59 -2.59 3.04
C LEU A 93 15.55 -3.16 4.46
N ARG A 94 15.58 -4.49 4.60
CA ARG A 94 15.67 -5.13 5.92
C ARG A 94 16.95 -4.72 6.64
N ALA A 95 18.10 -4.74 5.96
CA ALA A 95 19.36 -4.31 6.55
C ALA A 95 19.32 -2.84 7.00
N GLN A 96 18.74 -1.94 6.20
CA GLN A 96 18.55 -0.53 6.53
C GLN A 96 17.74 -0.33 7.82
N VAL A 97 16.62 -1.07 7.98
CA VAL A 97 15.78 -1.00 9.19
C VAL A 97 16.58 -1.31 10.46
N TYR A 98 17.52 -2.25 10.39
CA TYR A 98 18.34 -2.66 11.54
C TYR A 98 19.70 -1.95 11.61
N GLY A 99 20.00 -1.03 10.68
CA GLY A 99 21.30 -0.34 10.64
C GLY A 99 22.48 -1.26 10.29
N ILE A 100 22.21 -2.34 9.57
CA ILE A 100 23.21 -3.32 9.12
C ILE A 100 23.69 -2.92 7.72
N LYS A 101 25.00 -3.03 7.46
CA LYS A 101 25.55 -2.82 6.11
C LYS A 101 25.06 -3.94 5.19
N PRO A 102 24.33 -3.65 4.09
CA PRO A 102 23.80 -4.67 3.19
C PRO A 102 24.90 -5.34 2.35
N ILE A 103 24.59 -6.53 1.81
CA ILE A 103 25.37 -7.16 0.74
C ILE A 103 24.83 -6.62 -0.59
N LEU A 104 25.69 -5.96 -1.37
CA LEU A 104 25.31 -5.37 -2.65
C LEU A 104 25.67 -6.25 -3.86
N ASP A 105 26.48 -7.27 -3.65
CA ASP A 105 26.83 -8.27 -4.66
C ASP A 105 25.64 -9.20 -4.91
N VAL A 106 25.00 -9.04 -6.07
CA VAL A 106 23.80 -9.79 -6.47
C VAL A 106 24.07 -11.29 -6.52
N ASP A 107 25.23 -11.71 -7.02
CA ASP A 107 25.56 -13.14 -7.16
C ASP A 107 25.73 -13.78 -5.79
N LEU A 108 26.35 -13.07 -4.84
CA LEU A 108 26.45 -13.52 -3.46
C LEU A 108 25.07 -13.62 -2.78
N VAL A 109 24.21 -12.60 -2.96
CA VAL A 109 22.84 -12.63 -2.42
C VAL A 109 22.07 -13.82 -2.96
N MET A 110 22.10 -14.06 -4.27
CA MET A 110 21.39 -15.18 -4.88
C MET A 110 21.95 -16.53 -4.44
N LYS A 111 23.27 -16.66 -4.30
CA LYS A 111 23.90 -17.86 -3.74
C LYS A 111 23.41 -18.16 -2.32
N ILE A 112 23.34 -17.14 -1.45
CA ILE A 112 22.81 -17.28 -0.10
C ILE A 112 21.33 -17.68 -0.17
N ALA A 113 20.52 -16.97 -0.96
CA ALA A 113 19.09 -17.22 -1.08
C ALA A 113 18.77 -18.64 -1.57
N SER A 114 19.52 -19.15 -2.55
CA SER A 114 19.38 -20.54 -3.05
C SER A 114 19.81 -21.60 -2.04
N SER A 115 20.69 -21.26 -1.09
CA SER A 115 21.09 -22.18 -0.02
C SER A 115 20.03 -22.33 1.09
N VAL A 116 19.08 -21.40 1.16
CA VAL A 116 17.99 -21.45 2.15
C VAL A 116 16.99 -22.51 1.73
N GLN A 117 16.72 -23.45 2.63
CA GLN A 117 15.67 -24.44 2.50
C GLN A 117 14.47 -24.03 3.37
N PRO A 118 13.40 -23.48 2.79
CA PRO A 118 12.21 -23.16 3.56
C PRO A 118 11.56 -24.44 4.12
N PRO A 119 10.92 -24.39 5.30
CA PRO A 119 10.15 -25.51 5.80
C PRO A 119 9.07 -25.93 4.80
N PRO A 120 8.78 -27.24 4.66
CA PRO A 120 7.73 -27.69 3.76
C PRO A 120 6.37 -27.15 4.21
N PHE A 121 5.60 -26.63 3.26
CA PHE A 121 4.26 -26.12 3.52
C PHE A 121 3.35 -27.23 4.07
N LYS A 122 2.64 -26.92 5.16
CA LYS A 122 1.60 -27.78 5.74
C LYS A 122 0.29 -26.99 5.83
N PRO A 123 -0.76 -27.39 5.08
CA PRO A 123 -2.02 -26.66 5.11
C PRO A 123 -2.64 -26.72 6.51
N ARG A 124 -3.19 -25.60 6.94
CA ARG A 124 -3.93 -25.50 8.21
C ARG A 124 -5.41 -25.70 7.91
N ALA A 125 -6.01 -26.70 8.56
CA ALA A 125 -7.46 -26.91 8.50
C ALA A 125 -8.18 -25.83 9.33
N GLY A 126 -9.34 -25.37 8.85
CA GLY A 126 -10.19 -24.41 9.57
C GLY A 126 -9.78 -22.93 9.43
N VAL A 127 -8.84 -22.60 8.55
CA VAL A 127 -8.55 -21.19 8.21
C VAL A 127 -9.74 -20.61 7.44
N LYS A 128 -10.48 -19.69 8.08
CA LYS A 128 -11.55 -18.93 7.44
C LYS A 128 -10.95 -17.81 6.58
N ILE A 129 -10.96 -18.00 5.27
CA ILE A 129 -10.64 -16.95 4.31
C ILE A 129 -11.96 -16.31 3.89
N ALA A 130 -12.11 -15.02 4.14
CA ALA A 130 -13.29 -14.27 3.72
C ALA A 130 -13.36 -14.20 2.19
N VAL A 131 -14.51 -14.54 1.62
CA VAL A 131 -14.79 -14.46 0.19
C VAL A 131 -15.37 -13.10 -0.19
N THR A 132 -15.98 -12.41 0.78
CA THR A 132 -16.61 -11.09 0.61
C THR A 132 -16.10 -10.08 1.64
N ASP A 133 -16.18 -8.79 1.32
CA ASP A 133 -15.83 -7.71 2.25
C ASP A 133 -16.70 -7.73 3.52
N ALA A 134 -17.94 -8.22 3.42
CA ALA A 134 -18.83 -8.39 4.55
C ALA A 134 -18.32 -9.47 5.52
N GLU A 135 -17.95 -10.64 4.99
CA GLU A 135 -17.32 -11.71 5.78
C GLU A 135 -15.98 -11.28 6.37
N ALA A 136 -15.20 -10.46 5.64
CA ALA A 136 -13.92 -9.95 6.14
C ALA A 136 -14.12 -9.03 7.35
N LYS A 137 -15.16 -8.18 7.34
CA LYS A 137 -15.53 -7.33 8.48
C LYS A 137 -16.02 -8.16 9.66
N GLU A 138 -16.90 -9.14 9.42
CA GLU A 138 -17.42 -10.02 10.45
C GLU A 138 -16.29 -10.84 11.13
N ASN A 139 -15.36 -11.38 10.33
CA ASN A 139 -14.19 -12.09 10.85
C ASN A 139 -13.26 -11.17 11.67
N ALA A 140 -13.19 -9.87 11.36
CA ALA A 140 -12.39 -8.91 12.11
C ALA A 140 -13.07 -8.48 13.43
N GLU A 141 -14.39 -8.62 13.51
CA GLU A 141 -15.22 -8.29 14.69
C GLU A 141 -15.43 -9.50 15.62
N ALA A 142 -15.17 -10.72 15.15
CA ALA A 142 -15.24 -11.93 15.96
C ALA A 142 -14.20 -11.91 17.10
N GLU A 143 -14.67 -11.98 18.34
CA GLU A 143 -13.82 -12.08 19.53
C GLU A 143 -13.24 -13.49 19.68
N ASP A 144 -11.90 -13.59 19.70
CA ASP A 144 -11.21 -14.83 20.06
C ASP A 144 -11.21 -14.97 21.59
N ALA A 145 -11.86 -16.03 22.10
CA ALA A 145 -11.96 -16.33 23.53
C ALA A 145 -10.59 -16.50 24.22
N ASN A 146 -9.50 -16.72 23.47
CA ASN A 146 -8.14 -16.82 23.98
C ASN A 146 -7.31 -15.53 23.81
N ALA A 147 -7.91 -14.44 23.32
CA ALA A 147 -7.16 -13.22 22.99
C ALA A 147 -6.47 -12.60 24.23
N ASP A 148 -7.13 -12.62 25.38
CA ASP A 148 -6.59 -12.05 26.62
C ASP A 148 -5.42 -12.85 27.19
N THR A 149 -5.49 -14.19 27.17
CA THR A 149 -4.41 -15.06 27.61
C THR A 149 -3.17 -14.93 26.72
N VAL A 150 -3.35 -14.87 25.40
CA VAL A 150 -2.25 -14.62 24.45
C VAL A 150 -1.64 -13.24 24.68
N LEU A 151 -2.47 -12.23 24.91
CA LEU A 151 -2.00 -10.87 25.17
C LEU A 151 -1.12 -10.78 26.42
N GLU A 152 -1.53 -11.42 27.52
CA GLU A 152 -0.74 -11.45 28.76
C GLU A 152 0.60 -12.19 28.57
N GLN A 153 0.61 -13.30 27.84
CA GLN A 153 1.86 -14.00 27.52
C GLN A 153 2.82 -13.16 26.68
N LEU A 154 2.31 -12.39 25.71
CA LEU A 154 3.10 -11.46 24.91
C LEU A 154 3.70 -10.34 25.77
N LYS A 155 2.89 -9.74 26.65
CA LYS A 155 3.37 -8.72 27.60
C LYS A 155 4.51 -9.24 28.47
N VAL A 156 4.37 -10.44 29.04
CA VAL A 156 5.41 -11.05 29.88
C VAL A 156 6.70 -11.30 29.08
N LYS A 157 6.60 -11.80 27.85
CA LYS A 157 7.79 -12.02 26.99
C LYS A 157 8.47 -10.70 26.64
N LEU A 158 7.71 -9.67 26.26
CA LEU A 158 8.26 -8.36 25.92
C LEU A 158 8.83 -7.62 27.14
N ALA A 159 8.24 -7.78 28.33
CA ALA A 159 8.75 -7.18 29.56
C ALA A 159 10.11 -7.74 29.99
N ARG A 160 10.47 -8.95 29.55
CA ARG A 160 11.77 -9.57 29.82
C ARG A 160 12.87 -9.09 28.87
N LEU A 161 12.55 -8.30 27.84
CA LEU A 161 13.55 -7.74 26.93
C LEU A 161 14.43 -6.74 27.67
N ASN A 162 15.75 -6.90 27.52
CA ASN A 162 16.69 -5.89 27.99
C ASN A 162 16.70 -4.69 27.03
N THR A 163 15.91 -3.67 27.36
CA THR A 163 15.76 -2.46 26.55
C THR A 163 17.05 -1.65 26.41
N LYS A 164 18.03 -1.82 27.32
CA LYS A 164 19.32 -1.11 27.26
C LYS A 164 20.23 -1.61 26.14
N THR A 165 20.02 -2.83 25.67
CA THR A 165 20.79 -3.46 24.59
C THR A 165 20.07 -3.41 23.23
N LEU A 166 18.87 -2.83 23.19
CA LEU A 166 18.11 -2.71 21.95
C LEU A 166 18.64 -1.53 21.13
N HIS A 167 19.06 -1.83 19.90
CA HIS A 167 19.30 -0.80 18.90
C HIS A 167 17.95 -0.25 18.42
N LYS A 168 17.90 1.07 18.24
CA LYS A 168 16.74 1.73 17.63
C LYS A 168 16.64 1.29 16.17
N LEU A 169 15.45 0.89 15.76
CA LEU A 169 15.15 0.59 14.36
C LEU A 169 15.00 1.89 13.58
N ASN A 170 15.41 1.85 12.31
CA ASN A 170 15.30 2.97 11.39
C ASN A 170 14.07 2.75 10.50
N PRO A 171 12.95 3.45 10.75
CA PRO A 171 11.83 3.40 9.82
C PRO A 171 12.28 3.92 8.44
N ILE A 172 11.79 3.30 7.38
CA ILE A 172 12.04 3.72 6.01
C ILE A 172 10.88 4.61 5.57
N ASP A 173 11.18 5.88 5.29
CA ASP A 173 10.23 6.79 4.69
C ASP A 173 10.19 6.56 3.18
N PHE A 174 9.01 6.23 2.66
CA PHE A 174 8.83 5.91 1.25
C PHE A 174 9.12 7.14 0.37
N GLU A 175 10.19 7.06 -0.40
CA GLU A 175 10.56 8.00 -1.45
C GLU A 175 10.54 7.31 -2.82
N LYS A 176 9.73 7.83 -3.73
CA LYS A 176 9.49 7.29 -5.08
C LYS A 176 10.42 7.90 -6.14
N ASP A 177 11.01 9.06 -5.84
CA ASP A 177 11.80 9.86 -6.78
C ASP A 177 13.31 9.67 -6.66
N ASP A 178 13.75 8.85 -5.70
CA ASP A 178 15.13 8.39 -5.59
C ASP A 178 15.23 6.94 -6.09
N ASP A 179 15.92 6.75 -7.22
CA ASP A 179 16.06 5.43 -7.84
C ASP A 179 17.10 4.53 -7.18
N THR A 180 17.87 5.05 -6.21
CA THR A 180 18.98 4.37 -5.52
C THR A 180 18.59 3.75 -4.18
N ASN A 181 17.41 4.07 -3.64
CA ASN A 181 16.95 3.60 -2.33
C ASN A 181 16.24 2.24 -2.35
N HIS A 182 16.10 1.61 -3.52
CA HIS A 182 15.44 0.31 -3.72
C HIS A 182 13.95 0.24 -3.31
N HIS A 183 13.28 1.35 -3.01
CA HIS A 183 11.85 1.36 -2.67
C HIS A 183 11.00 0.92 -3.87
N MET A 184 11.21 1.57 -5.01
CA MET A 184 10.43 1.26 -6.22
C MET A 184 10.81 -0.10 -6.80
N GLU A 185 12.05 -0.55 -6.64
CA GLU A 185 12.48 -1.90 -7.01
C GLU A 185 11.71 -2.95 -6.21
N MET A 186 11.66 -2.80 -4.88
CA MET A 186 10.88 -3.69 -4.01
C MET A 186 9.39 -3.69 -4.34
N VAL A 187 8.77 -2.51 -4.50
CA VAL A 187 7.33 -2.41 -4.82
C VAL A 187 7.02 -3.05 -6.18
N THR A 188 7.87 -2.83 -7.18
CA THR A 188 7.69 -3.40 -8.52
C THR A 188 7.79 -4.91 -8.48
N ALA A 189 8.89 -5.46 -7.95
CA ALA A 189 9.09 -6.89 -7.85
C ALA A 189 7.98 -7.56 -7.03
N ALA A 190 7.64 -7.00 -5.86
CA ALA A 190 6.60 -7.56 -5.01
C ALA A 190 5.22 -7.59 -5.69
N SER A 191 4.90 -6.55 -6.47
CA SER A 191 3.65 -6.48 -7.22
C SER A 191 3.63 -7.42 -8.43
N ASN A 192 4.74 -7.54 -9.16
CA ASN A 192 4.85 -8.39 -10.34
C ASN A 192 4.84 -9.88 -9.98
N LEU A 193 5.46 -10.28 -8.87
CA LEU A 193 5.34 -11.64 -8.32
C LEU A 193 3.88 -11.98 -7.98
N ARG A 194 3.16 -11.05 -7.35
CA ARG A 194 1.74 -11.25 -7.06
C ARG A 194 0.90 -11.27 -8.33
N ALA A 195 1.26 -10.46 -9.34
CA ALA A 195 0.62 -10.48 -10.64
C ALA A 195 0.79 -11.86 -11.29
N GLU A 196 2.01 -12.41 -11.26
CA GLU A 196 2.32 -13.74 -11.77
C GLU A 196 1.49 -14.82 -11.09
N ASN A 197 1.38 -14.84 -9.75
CA ASN A 197 0.51 -15.78 -9.04
C ASN A 197 -0.90 -15.88 -9.63
N TYR A 198 -1.46 -14.77 -10.12
CA TYR A 198 -2.83 -14.67 -10.66
C TYR A 198 -2.87 -14.51 -12.19
N SER A 199 -1.75 -14.78 -12.86
CA SER A 199 -1.56 -14.64 -14.31
C SER A 199 -1.96 -13.25 -14.84
N ILE A 200 -1.76 -12.21 -14.02
CA ILE A 200 -1.97 -10.80 -14.37
C ILE A 200 -0.71 -10.31 -15.08
N GLN A 201 -0.90 -9.47 -16.10
CA GLN A 201 0.23 -8.89 -16.84
C GLN A 201 1.08 -8.01 -15.91
N PRO A 202 2.41 -8.22 -15.86
CA PRO A 202 3.29 -7.40 -15.03
C PRO A 202 3.30 -5.95 -15.52
N ALA A 203 3.73 -5.05 -14.64
CA ALA A 203 3.93 -3.64 -14.93
C ALA A 203 5.42 -3.29 -14.82
N ASP A 204 5.90 -2.43 -15.70
CA ASP A 204 7.24 -1.87 -15.57
C ASP A 204 7.33 -0.94 -14.34
N ARG A 205 8.57 -0.59 -13.97
CA ARG A 205 8.85 0.29 -12.83
C ARG A 205 8.20 1.67 -12.98
N LEU A 206 8.05 2.20 -14.19
CA LEU A 206 7.47 3.53 -14.43
C LEU A 206 5.96 3.53 -14.13
N LYS A 207 5.23 2.56 -14.66
CA LYS A 207 3.81 2.36 -14.41
C LYS A 207 3.55 2.06 -12.94
N THR A 208 4.40 1.23 -12.33
CA THR A 208 4.32 0.96 -10.90
C THR A 208 4.57 2.22 -10.08
N LYS A 209 5.58 3.04 -10.42
CA LYS A 209 5.87 4.32 -9.79
C LYS A 209 4.71 5.31 -9.92
N GLN A 210 4.08 5.38 -11.09
CA GLN A 210 2.91 6.23 -11.31
C GLN A 210 1.75 5.86 -10.36
N ILE A 211 1.46 4.57 -10.23
CA ILE A 211 0.33 4.08 -9.42
C ILE A 211 0.66 4.13 -7.92
N ALA A 212 1.74 3.48 -7.49
CA ALA A 212 2.13 3.39 -6.08
C ALA A 212 2.48 4.76 -5.49
N GLY A 213 3.16 5.60 -6.29
CA GLY A 213 3.52 6.96 -5.93
C GLY A 213 2.37 7.97 -6.02
N ARG A 214 1.18 7.55 -6.46
CA ARG A 214 0.00 8.41 -6.68
C ARG A 214 0.34 9.67 -7.47
N ILE A 215 1.17 9.52 -8.52
CA ILE A 215 1.65 10.64 -9.32
C ILE A 215 0.46 11.27 -10.05
N ILE A 216 0.25 12.56 -9.84
CA ILE A 216 -0.72 13.37 -10.59
C ILE A 216 -0.01 13.83 -11.87
N PRO A 217 -0.39 13.34 -13.06
CA PRO A 217 0.24 13.78 -14.30
C PRO A 217 0.00 15.27 -14.51
N ALA A 218 1.08 16.01 -14.78
CA ALA A 218 1.02 17.44 -15.00
C ALA A 218 1.95 17.83 -16.16
N ILE A 219 1.52 18.83 -16.93
CA ILE A 219 2.30 19.40 -18.04
C ILE A 219 2.15 20.91 -18.02
N ALA A 220 3.22 21.62 -18.39
CA ALA A 220 3.29 23.07 -18.33
C ALA A 220 2.20 23.78 -19.15
N THR A 221 1.71 23.17 -20.24
CA THR A 221 0.68 23.76 -21.11
C THR A 221 -0.65 23.96 -20.39
N THR A 222 -1.13 22.96 -19.64
CA THR A 222 -2.34 23.08 -18.81
C THR A 222 -2.12 24.10 -17.69
N THR A 223 -0.98 24.06 -17.01
CA THR A 223 -0.65 25.02 -15.95
C THR A 223 -0.63 26.47 -16.45
N ALA A 224 0.03 26.74 -17.57
CA ALA A 224 0.08 28.06 -18.18
C ALA A 224 -1.31 28.55 -18.62
N THR A 225 -2.12 27.65 -19.18
CA THR A 225 -3.50 27.96 -19.62
C THR A 225 -4.36 28.34 -18.42
N VAL A 226 -4.36 27.52 -17.35
CA VAL A 226 -5.11 27.81 -16.12
C VAL A 226 -4.64 29.10 -15.48
N ALA A 227 -3.32 29.32 -15.36
CA ALA A 227 -2.76 30.55 -14.80
C ALA A 227 -3.21 31.79 -15.59
N GLY A 228 -3.19 31.74 -16.93
CA GLY A 228 -3.68 32.82 -17.78
C GLY A 228 -5.16 33.12 -17.54
N LEU A 229 -6.02 32.10 -17.46
CA LEU A 229 -7.44 32.28 -17.15
C LEU A 229 -7.66 32.89 -15.76
N VAL A 230 -6.88 32.46 -14.76
CA VAL A 230 -6.92 33.06 -13.41
C VAL A 230 -6.52 34.54 -13.43
N CYS A 231 -5.49 34.92 -14.21
CA CYS A 231 -5.11 36.32 -14.37
C CYS A 231 -6.21 37.17 -15.04
N ILE A 232 -7.01 36.59 -15.95
CA ILE A 232 -8.18 37.27 -16.53
C ILE A 232 -9.25 37.54 -15.46
N GLU A 233 -9.54 36.55 -14.60
CA GLU A 233 -10.46 36.77 -13.48
C GLU A 233 -9.91 37.77 -12.46
N LEU A 234 -8.59 37.83 -12.27
CA LEU A 234 -7.94 38.79 -11.38
C LEU A 234 -8.22 40.24 -11.81
N TYR A 235 -8.24 40.57 -13.10
CA TYR A 235 -8.59 41.93 -13.56
C TYR A 235 -9.96 42.40 -13.09
N LYS A 236 -10.91 41.48 -12.89
CA LYS A 236 -12.27 41.79 -12.41
C LYS A 236 -12.29 42.17 -10.93
N MET A 237 -11.20 41.85 -10.20
CA MET A 237 -10.98 42.13 -8.79
C MET A 237 -10.06 43.35 -8.57
N ILE A 238 -9.26 43.77 -9.56
CA ILE A 238 -8.30 44.87 -9.40
C ILE A 238 -9.05 46.21 -9.27
N GLY A 239 -8.62 47.05 -8.32
CA GLY A 239 -9.15 48.41 -8.12
C GLY A 239 -10.40 48.49 -7.23
N SER A 240 -10.85 47.38 -6.64
CA SER A 240 -11.84 47.42 -5.57
C SER A 240 -11.17 47.65 -4.22
N ASN A 241 -11.45 48.80 -3.59
CA ASN A 241 -11.13 49.06 -2.18
C ASN A 241 -12.11 48.32 -1.25
N GLY A 242 -12.22 46.99 -1.41
CA GLY A 242 -13.24 46.15 -0.77
C GLY A 242 -13.86 45.15 -1.73
N LEU A 243 -15.20 45.05 -1.73
CA LEU A 243 -15.95 44.15 -2.62
C LEU A 243 -15.74 44.54 -4.11
N PRO A 244 -15.54 43.55 -5.00
CA PRO A 244 -15.43 43.81 -6.43
C PRO A 244 -16.68 44.53 -6.94
N LYS A 245 -16.49 45.63 -7.68
CA LYS A 245 -17.58 46.35 -8.35
C LYS A 245 -18.11 45.60 -9.57
N THR A 246 -17.35 44.61 -10.05
CA THR A 246 -17.73 43.76 -11.18
C THR A 246 -18.90 42.86 -10.78
N PRO A 247 -20.02 42.86 -11.54
CA PRO A 247 -21.17 42.01 -11.21
C PRO A 247 -20.82 40.52 -11.36
N MET A 248 -21.44 39.70 -10.51
CA MET A 248 -21.17 38.26 -10.41
C MET A 248 -21.28 37.52 -11.75
N SER A 249 -22.23 37.91 -12.62
CA SER A 249 -22.43 37.32 -13.94
C SER A 249 -21.23 37.47 -14.90
N ARG A 250 -20.31 38.41 -14.61
CA ARG A 250 -19.10 38.62 -15.39
C ARG A 250 -17.96 37.72 -14.95
N PHE A 251 -18.00 37.15 -13.75
CA PHE A 251 -17.04 36.12 -13.33
C PHE A 251 -17.34 34.81 -14.05
N LYS A 252 -16.29 34.02 -14.32
CA LYS A 252 -16.43 32.73 -14.98
C LYS A 252 -15.57 31.68 -14.28
N ASN A 253 -16.18 30.55 -13.95
CA ASN A 253 -15.46 29.32 -13.63
C ASN A 253 -15.04 28.68 -14.96
N GLY A 254 -13.74 28.39 -15.12
CA GLY A 254 -13.19 27.75 -16.31
C GLY A 254 -13.02 26.25 -16.13
N PHE A 255 -13.45 25.48 -17.12
CA PHE A 255 -13.28 24.03 -17.22
C PHE A 255 -12.59 23.72 -18.54
N ILE A 256 -11.42 23.07 -18.49
CA ILE A 256 -10.61 22.83 -19.68
C ILE A 256 -10.23 21.36 -19.81
N ASN A 257 -10.22 20.86 -21.03
CA ASN A 257 -9.59 19.60 -21.40
C ASN A 257 -8.86 19.77 -22.73
N LEU A 258 -7.55 20.00 -22.68
CA LEU A 258 -6.72 20.28 -23.84
C LEU A 258 -6.50 19.05 -24.75
N ALA A 259 -6.82 17.83 -24.29
CA ALA A 259 -6.79 16.64 -25.13
C ALA A 259 -7.97 16.60 -26.14
N LEU A 260 -9.12 17.21 -25.78
CA LEU A 260 -10.32 17.34 -26.63
C LEU A 260 -10.50 18.75 -27.23
N PRO A 261 -9.47 19.60 -27.15
CA PRO A 261 -9.60 21.07 -27.14
C PRO A 261 -10.88 21.67 -26.51
N PHE A 262 -11.37 21.12 -25.39
CA PHE A 262 -12.60 21.59 -24.76
C PHE A 262 -12.34 22.77 -23.81
N PHE A 263 -13.14 23.83 -23.95
CA PHE A 263 -13.20 24.98 -23.05
C PHE A 263 -14.66 25.28 -22.69
N GLY A 264 -14.99 25.13 -21.42
CA GLY A 264 -16.30 25.44 -20.86
C GLY A 264 -16.19 26.55 -19.82
N PHE A 265 -17.13 27.48 -19.83
CA PHE A 265 -17.22 28.53 -18.83
C PHE A 265 -18.62 28.59 -18.25
N SER A 266 -18.72 28.67 -16.92
CA SER A 266 -20.00 28.85 -16.22
C SER A 266 -19.93 30.06 -15.30
N GLU A 267 -21.08 30.63 -14.98
CA GLU A 267 -21.15 31.61 -13.90
C GLU A 267 -20.92 30.91 -12.56
N PRO A 268 -20.26 31.58 -11.59
CA PRO A 268 -20.20 31.06 -10.23
C PRO A 268 -21.60 30.97 -9.62
N ILE A 269 -21.77 30.09 -8.65
CA ILE A 269 -23.04 29.90 -7.93
C ILE A 269 -23.09 30.87 -6.76
N ALA A 270 -24.23 31.54 -6.57
CA ALA A 270 -24.43 32.45 -5.45
C ALA A 270 -24.38 31.67 -4.12
N ALA A 271 -23.82 32.30 -3.08
CA ALA A 271 -23.77 31.68 -1.76
C ALA A 271 -25.21 31.35 -1.28
N PRO A 272 -25.48 30.12 -0.80
CA PRO A 272 -26.79 29.78 -0.29
C PRO A 272 -27.17 30.68 0.89
N VAL A 273 -28.36 31.29 0.80
CA VAL A 273 -28.91 32.13 1.87
C VAL A 273 -29.69 31.23 2.83
N LYS A 274 -29.29 31.24 4.10
CA LYS A 274 -29.99 30.62 5.23
C LYS A 274 -30.74 31.69 6.01
N LYS A 275 -31.79 31.29 6.70
CA LYS A 275 -32.59 32.20 7.56
C LYS A 275 -32.68 31.64 8.97
N TYR A 276 -32.56 32.52 9.95
CA TYR A 276 -32.85 32.25 11.34
C TYR A 276 -33.69 33.40 11.89
N ASN A 277 -34.94 33.11 12.27
CA ASN A 277 -35.99 34.12 12.50
C ASN A 277 -36.07 35.10 11.32
N ASP A 278 -35.95 36.41 11.59
CA ASP A 278 -36.02 37.48 10.59
C ASP A 278 -34.67 37.80 9.94
N THR A 279 -33.59 37.15 10.38
CA THR A 279 -32.23 37.42 9.88
C THR A 279 -31.83 36.42 8.80
N ALA A 280 -31.50 36.92 7.62
CA ALA A 280 -30.88 36.15 6.54
C ALA A 280 -29.35 36.21 6.68
N PHE A 281 -28.68 35.08 6.46
CA PHE A 281 -27.22 34.98 6.50
C PHE A 281 -26.71 33.96 5.48
N THR A 282 -25.46 34.09 5.12
CA THR A 282 -24.72 33.24 4.18
C THR A 282 -23.48 32.67 4.88
N LEU A 283 -22.67 31.90 4.16
CA LEU A 283 -21.40 31.37 4.69
C LEU A 283 -20.35 32.48 4.97
N TRP A 284 -20.54 33.67 4.40
CA TRP A 284 -19.59 34.78 4.51
C TRP A 284 -19.88 35.72 5.68
N ASP A 285 -21.08 35.63 6.25
CA ASP A 285 -21.48 36.46 7.38
C ASP A 285 -20.81 35.98 8.67
N ARG A 286 -20.46 36.93 9.54
CA ARG A 286 -19.82 36.71 10.84
C ARG A 286 -20.59 37.48 11.91
N LEU A 287 -20.57 36.97 13.15
CA LEU A 287 -21.11 37.65 14.34
C LEU A 287 -20.11 38.64 14.90
#